data_AF-A0A9X9WQT7-F1
#
_entry.id   AF-A0A9X9WQT7-F1
#
_cell.length_a   1.000
_cell.length_b   1.000
_cell.length_c   1.000
_cell.angle_alpha   90.00
_cell.angle_beta   90.00
_cell.angle_gamma   90.00
#
_symmetry.space_group_name_H-M   'P 1'
#
loop_
_entity.id
_entity.type
_entity.pdbx_description
1 polymer ?
#
loop_
_entity_poly.entity_id
_entity_poly.type
_entity_poly.pdbx_seq_one_letter_code
_entity_poly.pdbx_strand_id
1 'polypeptide(L)' 'MSRLHVHPERHLVARIGWLRAAVLGANDGIVSTASLIVGVAAAAATQNDVLLAGVAGLV' A
#
# COMPACT_ATOMS: atom_id res chain seq x y z
N MET A 1 -23.97 -45.45 -6.92
CA MET A 1 -23.99 -44.09 -7.50
C MET A 1 -24.01 -43.08 -6.37
N SER A 2 -22.85 -42.72 -5.82
CA SER A 2 -22.76 -41.80 -4.67
C SER A 2 -23.00 -40.37 -5.14
N ARG A 3 -24.08 -39.75 -4.64
CA ARG A 3 -24.36 -38.33 -4.82
C ARG A 3 -23.33 -37.54 -3.98
N LEU A 4 -22.38 -36.89 -4.64
CA LEU A 4 -21.50 -35.92 -3.99
C LEU A 4 -22.37 -34.74 -3.54
N HIS A 5 -22.62 -34.67 -2.23
CA HIS A 5 -23.22 -33.51 -1.60
C HIS A 5 -22.23 -32.34 -1.71
N VAL A 6 -22.47 -31.45 -2.67
CA VAL A 6 -21.73 -30.19 -2.81
C VAL A 6 -22.06 -29.36 -1.57
N HIS A 7 -21.11 -29.27 -0.64
CA HIS A 7 -21.20 -28.33 0.47
C HIS A 7 -20.96 -26.92 -0.07
N PRO A 8 -21.90 -25.98 0.12
CA PRO A 8 -21.68 -24.60 -0.25
C PRO A 8 -20.67 -23.98 0.74
N GLU A 9 -19.40 -23.92 0.35
CA GLU A 9 -18.40 -23.15 1.08
C GLU A 9 -18.67 -21.66 0.91
N ARG A 10 -18.84 -20.95 2.03
CA ARG A 10 -19.11 -19.51 2.02
C ARG A 10 -17.81 -18.76 1.74
N HIS A 11 -17.48 -18.61 0.46
CA HIS A 11 -16.33 -17.83 0.01
C HIS A 11 -16.52 -16.34 0.33
N LEU A 12 -15.81 -15.84 1.34
CA LEU A 12 -15.75 -14.41 1.70
C LEU A 12 -14.93 -13.57 0.70
N VAL A 13 -14.71 -14.10 -0.50
CA VAL A 13 -13.83 -13.55 -1.54
C VAL A 13 -14.29 -12.18 -2.03
N ALA A 14 -15.59 -11.89 -1.98
CA ALA A 14 -16.15 -10.61 -2.41
C ALA A 14 -15.61 -9.40 -1.63
N ARG A 15 -15.14 -9.57 -0.38
CA ARG A 15 -14.61 -8.47 0.45
C ARG A 15 -13.08 -8.36 0.44
N ILE A 16 -12.34 -9.34 -0.09
CA ILE A 16 -10.87 -9.23 -0.15
C ILE A 16 -10.37 -8.37 -1.31
N GLY A 17 -11.20 -8.09 -2.32
CA GLY A 17 -10.83 -7.21 -3.43
C GLY A 17 -10.55 -5.77 -3.00
N TRP A 18 -11.44 -5.16 -2.21
CA TRP A 18 -11.23 -3.80 -1.68
C TRP A 18 -10.08 -3.75 -0.66
N LEU A 19 -9.92 -4.79 0.16
CA LEU A 19 -8.84 -4.87 1.12
C LEU A 19 -7.49 -4.95 0.43
N ARG A 20 -7.37 -5.77 -0.62
CA ARG A 20 -6.16 -5.84 -1.45
C ARG A 20 -5.85 -4.50 -2.09
N ALA A 21 -6.84 -3.82 -2.65
CA ALA A 21 -6.64 -2.49 -3.26
C ALA A 21 -6.17 -1.46 -2.22
N ALA A 22 -6.77 -1.46 -1.01
CA ALA A 22 -6.38 -0.56 0.07
C ALA A 22 -4.96 -0.85 0.60
N VAL A 23 -4.61 -2.12 0.79
CA VAL A 23 -3.28 -2.53 1.28
C VAL A 23 -2.20 -2.25 0.24
N LEU A 24 -2.43 -2.58 -1.03
CA LEU A 24 -1.48 -2.28 -2.11
C LEU A 24 -1.32 -0.77 -2.28
N GLY A 25 -2.42 0.00 -2.28
CA GLY A 25 -2.35 1.45 -2.35
C GLY A 25 -1.59 2.08 -1.18
N ALA A 26 -1.81 1.61 0.05
CA ALA A 26 -1.07 2.07 1.23
C ALA A 26 0.42 1.71 1.16
N ASN A 27 0.73 0.49 0.72
CA ASN A 27 2.11 0.05 0.50
C ASN A 27 2.83 0.96 -0.51
N ASP A 28 2.22 1.17 -1.67
CA ASP A 28 2.81 1.92 -2.76
C ASP A 28 2.99 3.40 -2.37
N GLY A 29 2.06 3.95 -1.60
CA GLY A 29 2.17 5.29 -1.02
C GLY A 29 3.36 5.43 -0.06
N ILE A 30 3.48 4.55 0.93
CA ILE A 30 4.58 4.59 1.91
C ILE A 30 5.94 4.44 1.23
N VAL A 31 6.06 3.47 0.32
CA VAL A 31 7.30 3.22 -0.42
C VAL A 31 7.67 4.46 -1.24
N SER A 32 6.72 5.07 -1.94
CA SER A 32 6.98 6.27 -2.76
C SER A 32 7.44 7.47 -1.93
N THR A 33 6.77 7.76 -0.81
CA THR A 33 7.17 8.87 0.08
C THR A 33 8.54 8.60 0.73
N ALA A 34 8.82 7.36 1.15
CA ALA A 34 10.11 6.99 1.72
C ALA A 34 11.24 7.11 0.70
N SER A 35 11.04 6.61 -0.53
CA SER A 35 12.03 6.74 -1.61
C SER A 35 12.30 8.20 -1.98
N LEU A 36 11.26 9.05 -2.00
CA LEU A 36 11.40 10.49 -2.22
C LEU A 36 12.25 11.14 -1.12
N ILE A 37 11.93 10.90 0.15
CA ILE A 37 12.68 11.44 1.31
C ILE A 37 14.13 10.99 1.26
N VAL A 38 14.38 9.71 0.99
CA VAL A 38 15.74 9.15 0.86
C VAL A 38 16.49 9.81 -0.30
N GLY A 39 15.84 9.98 -1.46
CA GLY A 39 16.43 10.64 -2.62
C GLY A 39 16.82 12.10 -2.35
N VAL A 40 15.94 12.85 -1.68
CA VAL A 40 16.22 14.24 -1.27
C VAL A 40 17.35 14.30 -0.25
N ALA A 41 17.33 13.43 0.77
CA ALA A 41 18.39 13.37 1.78
C ALA A 41 19.76 13.01 1.15
N ALA A 42 19.79 12.12 0.17
CA ALA A 42 21.01 11.73 -0.55
C ALA A 42 21.60 12.86 -1.39
N ALA A 43 20.79 13.84 -1.81
CA ALA A 43 21.23 14.99 -2.61
C ALA A 43 21.93 16.10 -1.79
N ALA A 44 22.42 15.79 -0.58
CA ALA A 44 22.99 16.75 0.37
C ALA A 44 22.03 17.89 0.76
N ALA A 45 20.72 17.61 0.75
CA ALA A 45 19.69 18.57 1.13
C ALA A 45 19.71 18.85 2.65
N THR A 46 19.26 20.05 3.05
CA THR A 46 19.16 20.39 4.47
C THR A 46 18.00 19.64 5.13
N GLN A 47 17.99 19.53 6.46
CA GLN A 47 16.86 18.92 7.18
C GLN A 47 15.52 19.58 6.85
N ASN A 48 15.52 20.89 6.64
CA ASN A 48 14.32 21.63 6.25
C ASN A 48 13.80 21.19 4.88
N ASP A 49 14.69 20.95 3.92
CA ASP A 49 14.33 20.48 2.58
C ASP A 49 13.76 19.06 2.61
N VAL A 50 14.34 18.19 3.44
CA VAL A 50 13.86 16.81 3.64
C VAL A 50 12.46 16.81 4.28
N LEU A 51 12.23 17.65 5.29
CA LEU A 51 10.93 17.79 5.93
C LEU A 51 9.88 18.37 4.97
N LEU A 52 10.24 19.39 4.20
CA LEU A 52 9.36 19.99 3.20
C LEU A 52 8.95 18.97 2.14
N ALA A 53 9.91 18.21 1.60
CA ALA A 53 9.67 17.17 0.62
C ALA A 53 8.80 16.03 1.18
N GLY A 54 9.02 15.62 2.44
CA GLY A 54 8.21 14.61 3.11
C GLY A 54 6.76 15.05 3.34
N VAL A 55 6.52 16.28 3.78
CA VAL A 55 5.17 16.83 3.94
C VAL A 55 4.47 17.00 2.59
N ALA A 56 5.20 17.48 1.57
CA ALA A 56 4.67 17.62 0.21
C ALA A 56 4.35 16.27 -0.44
N GLY A 57 5.07 15.19 -0.10
CA GLY A 57 4.81 13.84 -0.61
C GLY A 57 3.74 13.07 0.17
N LEU A 58 3.15 13.66 1.22
CA LEU A 58 2.06 13.06 2.01
C LEU A 58 0.66 13.44 1.47
N VAL A 59 0.57 14.56 0.75
CA VAL A 59 -0.68 15.14 0.22
C VAL A 59 -0.97 14.68 -1.20
#